data_AF-A0A5N8YVA0-F1
#
_entry.id   AF-A0A5N8YVA0-F1
#
_cell.length_a   1.000
_cell.length_b   1.000
_cell.length_c   1.000
_cell.angle_alpha   90.00
_cell.angle_beta   90.00
_cell.angle_gamma   90.00
#
_symmetry.space_group_name_H-M   'P 1'
#
loop_
_entity.id
_entity.type
_entity.pdbx_description
1 polymer ?
#
loop_
_entity_poly.entity_id
_entity_poly.type
_entity_poly.pdbx_seq_one_letter_code
_entity_poly.pdbx_strand_id
1 'polypeptide(L)'
;MSNDDRAMNQVSAKYGWPGPARVEQLEKAQKFPATKRVRFQGREIDINRQVVPIGLPKYRLRNGRTTSLQEEYRAENPDVQEDYFSKDSERDDVQEVQHKLLIKLADNTAMQKLFSNPSNRQSEEIILTYDGFVLNGNRRLAFWRQLIYENNTKYQHFGNIEIVRLPSGQEQDLDKLEAELQIVREIKEDYSWHAEANMMMAKKREYNYTDSELANLYDMKVSEVALRFNILELAIDYLKSRDWEGRWSRVEGKELGFEQLAKLRKGPAMRMRGDASQQLFASVVFCLLDSPDTLGRRVYSVVQDCSKHFDPVIKQLKTVIEVDSDEQDETEDELFGGDLTPEDNRMAKINEKILYGDVDSESVRGEVLETIEAARNIEKETDKAAFLLNQCQKAHDDLNKAVQEGLNNESDREGVEAQLEEVEAKIKTIREFLKRDANN
;
A
#
# COMPACT_ATOMS: atom_id res chain seq x y z
N MET A 1 49.21 29.19 -1.10
CA MET A 1 48.04 28.53 -1.74
C MET A 1 48.58 27.83 -2.98
N SER A 2 48.72 26.51 -2.93
CA SER A 2 49.31 25.74 -4.03
C SER A 2 48.30 25.62 -5.18
N ASN A 3 48.80 25.29 -6.38
CA ASN A 3 47.96 25.05 -7.56
C ASN A 3 46.98 23.88 -7.39
N ASP A 4 47.15 23.00 -6.39
CA ASP A 4 46.25 21.89 -6.10
C ASP A 4 44.93 22.33 -5.44
N ASP A 5 44.95 23.37 -4.60
CA ASP A 5 43.74 23.87 -3.93
C ASP A 5 42.77 24.56 -4.91
N ARG A 6 43.25 25.00 -6.08
CA ARG A 6 42.41 25.59 -7.13
C ARG A 6 41.73 24.55 -8.02
N ALA A 7 42.28 23.33 -8.12
CA ALA A 7 41.70 22.28 -8.96
C ALA A 7 40.50 21.57 -8.28
N MET A 8 40.47 21.49 -6.95
CA MET A 8 39.34 20.90 -6.23
C MET A 8 38.10 21.80 -6.18
N ASN A 9 38.28 23.13 -6.27
CA ASN A 9 37.19 24.11 -6.11
C ASN A 9 36.33 24.34 -7.37
N GLN A 10 36.66 23.72 -8.52
CA GLN A 10 35.87 23.87 -9.76
C GLN A 10 35.00 22.65 -10.12
N VAL A 11 35.08 21.54 -9.38
CA VAL A 11 34.43 20.26 -9.80
C VAL A 11 33.35 19.77 -8.81
N SER A 12 33.28 20.31 -7.61
CA SER A 12 32.53 19.69 -6.50
C SER A 12 31.10 20.23 -6.34
N ALA A 13 30.17 19.82 -7.20
CA ALA A 13 28.77 19.80 -6.80
C ALA A 13 28.60 18.77 -5.66
N LYS A 14 28.00 19.21 -4.54
CA LYS A 14 27.97 18.47 -3.26
C LYS A 14 27.48 17.02 -3.41
N TYR A 15 26.55 16.78 -4.34
CA TYR A 15 25.88 15.50 -4.53
C TYR A 15 26.19 14.79 -5.86
N GLY A 16 27.29 15.17 -6.53
CA GLY A 16 27.74 14.50 -7.76
C GLY A 16 28.38 15.47 -8.73
N TRP A 17 29.35 15.02 -9.52
CA TRP A 17 30.02 15.90 -10.49
C TRP A 17 29.12 16.20 -11.70
N PRO A 18 29.32 17.34 -12.39
CA PRO A 18 28.63 17.65 -13.63
C PRO A 18 28.86 16.59 -14.70
N GLY A 19 27.85 16.32 -15.54
CA GLY A 19 27.85 15.27 -16.57
C GLY A 19 29.17 15.07 -17.33
N PRO A 20 29.73 16.10 -18.01
CA PRO A 20 30.97 15.95 -18.79
C PRO A 20 32.17 15.49 -17.95
N ALA A 21 32.41 16.14 -16.81
CA ALA A 21 33.52 15.81 -15.90
C ALA A 21 33.33 14.43 -15.25
N ARG A 22 32.06 14.08 -14.93
CA ARG A 22 31.71 12.79 -14.35
C ARG A 22 32.00 11.64 -15.29
N VAL A 23 31.54 11.74 -16.54
CA VAL A 23 31.74 10.71 -17.56
C VAL A 23 33.22 10.53 -17.88
N GLU A 24 33.96 11.62 -18.06
CA GLU A 24 35.40 11.57 -18.33
C GLU A 24 36.15 10.86 -17.21
N GLN A 25 35.84 11.17 -15.94
CA GLN A 25 36.48 10.53 -14.81
C GLN A 25 36.11 9.05 -14.68
N LEU A 26 34.85 8.67 -14.99
CA LEU A 26 34.40 7.28 -14.99
C LEU A 26 35.08 6.44 -16.09
N GLU A 27 35.43 7.05 -17.22
CA GLU A 27 36.19 6.40 -18.30
C GLU A 27 37.64 6.16 -17.90
N LYS A 28 38.25 7.13 -17.20
CA LYS A 28 39.64 7.05 -16.71
C LYS A 28 39.79 6.19 -15.46
N ALA A 29 38.71 5.91 -14.74
CA ALA A 29 38.74 5.16 -13.48
C ALA A 29 39.31 3.75 -13.67
N GLN A 30 40.26 3.38 -12.80
CA GLN A 30 40.91 2.09 -12.82
C GLN A 30 39.89 0.96 -12.69
N LYS A 31 39.99 -0.03 -13.59
CA LYS A 31 39.18 -1.24 -13.60
C LYS A 31 39.94 -2.36 -12.90
N PHE A 32 39.26 -3.05 -12.00
CA PHE A 32 39.79 -4.20 -11.28
C PHE A 32 39.32 -5.50 -11.96
N PRO A 33 40.09 -6.60 -11.83
CA PRO A 33 39.72 -7.90 -12.41
C PRO A 33 38.46 -8.52 -11.80
N ALA A 34 38.08 -8.10 -10.59
CA ALA A 34 36.84 -8.53 -9.96
C ALA A 34 35.65 -8.00 -10.76
N THR A 35 34.76 -8.90 -11.17
CA THR A 35 33.57 -8.58 -11.96
C THR A 35 32.29 -8.79 -11.16
N LYS A 36 31.27 -8.01 -11.53
CA LYS A 36 29.88 -8.24 -11.12
C LYS A 36 29.10 -8.76 -12.31
N ARG A 37 28.45 -9.91 -12.15
CA ARG A 37 27.51 -10.46 -13.11
C ARG A 37 26.18 -9.71 -12.99
N VAL A 38 25.69 -9.14 -14.09
CA VAL A 38 24.36 -8.52 -14.16
C VAL A 38 23.64 -8.96 -15.45
N ARG A 39 22.33 -9.10 -15.38
CA ARG A 39 21.50 -9.35 -16.56
C ARG A 39 21.06 -8.01 -17.15
N PHE A 40 21.59 -7.64 -18.30
CA PHE A 40 21.29 -6.37 -18.96
C PHE A 40 21.02 -6.61 -20.44
N GLN A 41 19.97 -5.99 -21.00
CA GLN A 41 19.56 -6.18 -22.40
C GLN A 41 19.32 -7.66 -22.76
N GLY A 42 18.75 -8.42 -21.83
CA GLY A 42 18.48 -9.85 -22.01
C GLY A 42 19.71 -10.75 -22.04
N ARG A 43 20.89 -10.23 -21.67
CA ARG A 43 22.15 -10.98 -21.64
C ARG A 43 22.83 -10.86 -20.29
N GLU A 44 23.52 -11.92 -19.89
CA GLU A 44 24.35 -11.93 -18.70
C GLU A 44 25.74 -11.36 -19.03
N ILE A 45 26.03 -10.18 -18.47
CA ILE A 45 27.29 -9.46 -18.69
C ILE A 45 28.11 -9.41 -17.39
N ASP A 46 29.43 -9.58 -17.53
CA ASP A 46 30.40 -9.36 -16.44
C ASP A 46 30.95 -7.95 -16.55
N ILE A 47 30.77 -7.14 -15.50
CA ILE A 47 31.24 -5.76 -15.47
C ILE A 47 32.35 -5.63 -14.44
N ASN A 48 33.50 -5.08 -14.88
CA ASN A 48 34.63 -4.83 -13.99
C ASN A 48 34.27 -3.80 -12.90
N ARG A 49 34.69 -4.08 -11.68
CA ARG A 49 34.62 -3.13 -10.56
C ARG A 49 35.56 -1.96 -10.82
N GLN A 50 35.13 -0.76 -10.45
CA GLN A 50 35.94 0.46 -10.44
C GLN A 50 35.89 1.08 -9.04
N VAL A 51 36.93 1.83 -8.67
CA VAL A 51 36.94 2.62 -7.43
C VAL A 51 36.96 4.09 -7.80
N VAL A 52 36.03 4.86 -7.26
CA VAL A 52 35.85 6.29 -7.58
C VAL A 52 35.57 7.12 -6.33
N PRO A 53 35.84 8.43 -6.34
CA PRO A 53 35.44 9.31 -5.25
C PRO A 53 33.92 9.27 -5.00
N ILE A 54 33.49 9.28 -3.73
CA ILE A 54 32.06 9.25 -3.37
C ILE A 54 31.26 10.45 -3.90
N GLY A 55 31.94 11.57 -4.12
CA GLY A 55 31.37 12.77 -4.72
C GLY A 55 31.18 12.69 -6.23
N LEU A 56 31.64 11.62 -6.89
CA LEU A 56 31.55 11.50 -8.35
C LEU A 56 30.13 11.21 -8.85
N PRO A 57 29.39 10.18 -8.36
CA PRO A 57 28.09 9.80 -8.92
C PRO A 57 26.96 10.78 -8.56
N LYS A 58 25.92 10.89 -9.40
CA LYS A 58 24.67 11.59 -9.04
C LYS A 58 23.54 10.61 -8.69
N TYR A 59 22.57 11.04 -7.89
CA TYR A 59 21.40 10.22 -7.60
C TYR A 59 20.52 10.12 -8.84
N ARG A 60 20.03 8.92 -9.16
CA ARG A 60 18.92 8.77 -10.11
C ARG A 60 17.64 9.21 -9.41
N LEU A 61 16.98 10.24 -9.95
CA LEU A 61 15.74 10.80 -9.38
C LEU A 61 14.53 9.88 -9.61
N ARG A 62 14.54 9.17 -10.75
CA ARG A 62 13.58 8.12 -11.11
C ARG A 62 13.88 6.86 -10.31
N ASN A 63 13.56 6.88 -9.02
CA ASN A 63 13.70 5.75 -8.12
C ASN A 63 12.37 5.51 -7.42
N GLY A 64 11.82 4.30 -7.57
CA GLY A 64 10.51 3.94 -7.01
C GLY A 64 10.39 4.14 -5.49
N ARG A 65 11.49 4.11 -4.74
CA ARG A 65 11.48 4.29 -3.26
C ARG A 65 11.14 5.71 -2.85
N THR A 66 11.51 6.69 -3.66
CA THR A 66 11.35 8.11 -3.32
C THR A 66 10.15 8.73 -4.00
N THR A 67 9.42 8.02 -4.86
CA THR A 67 8.27 8.56 -5.63
C THR A 67 7.23 9.21 -4.74
N SER A 68 6.70 8.50 -3.73
CA SER A 68 5.70 9.07 -2.82
C SER A 68 6.25 10.23 -1.99
N LEU A 69 7.51 10.17 -1.58
CA LEU A 69 8.15 11.26 -0.83
C LEU A 69 8.40 12.51 -1.71
N GLN A 70 8.69 12.32 -3.00
CA GLN A 70 8.83 13.42 -3.95
C GLN A 70 7.47 14.06 -4.24
N GLU A 71 6.39 13.27 -4.31
CA GLU A 71 5.02 13.78 -4.41
C GLU A 71 4.63 14.58 -3.16
N GLU A 72 4.91 14.04 -1.97
CA GLU A 72 4.67 14.73 -0.70
C GLU A 72 5.47 16.02 -0.59
N TYR A 73 6.74 16.02 -1.00
CA TYR A 73 7.55 17.23 -1.05
C TYR A 73 6.93 18.31 -1.95
N ARG A 74 6.36 17.94 -3.12
CA ARG A 74 5.65 18.90 -3.99
C ARG A 74 4.38 19.42 -3.34
N ALA A 75 3.61 18.56 -2.68
CA ALA A 75 2.40 18.96 -1.95
C ALA A 75 2.69 19.89 -0.77
N GLU A 76 3.84 19.74 -0.11
CA GLU A 76 4.29 20.62 0.97
C GLU A 76 4.95 21.92 0.49
N ASN A 77 5.38 21.98 -0.78
CA ASN A 77 6.06 23.14 -1.37
C ASN A 77 5.37 23.57 -2.68
N PRO A 78 4.23 24.30 -2.61
CA PRO A 78 3.42 24.65 -3.77
C PRO A 78 4.14 25.52 -4.82
N ASP A 79 5.21 26.22 -4.43
CA ASP A 79 6.04 27.03 -5.34
C ASP A 79 6.88 26.18 -6.31
N VAL A 80 6.98 24.88 -6.05
CA VAL A 80 7.76 23.94 -6.85
C VAL A 80 6.92 23.45 -8.04
N GLN A 81 7.49 23.52 -9.24
CA GLN A 81 6.84 23.06 -10.47
C GLN A 81 6.60 21.55 -10.47
N GLU A 82 5.57 21.09 -11.19
CA GLU A 82 5.22 19.66 -11.30
C GLU A 82 6.39 18.81 -11.84
N ASP A 83 7.16 19.38 -12.78
CA ASP A 83 8.31 18.74 -13.42
C ASP A 83 9.62 18.84 -12.61
N TYR A 84 9.58 19.30 -11.36
CA TYR A 84 10.79 19.60 -10.57
C TYR A 84 11.79 18.43 -10.47
N PHE A 85 11.29 17.19 -10.32
CA PHE A 85 12.12 15.99 -10.25
C PHE A 85 12.33 15.29 -11.60
N SER A 86 11.66 15.72 -12.67
CA SER A 86 11.67 15.05 -13.98
C SER A 86 12.33 15.86 -15.09
N LYS A 87 12.36 17.20 -14.98
CA LYS A 87 12.86 18.12 -16.00
C LYS A 87 14.35 18.02 -16.24
N ASP A 88 15.14 18.09 -15.16
CA ASP A 88 16.60 18.08 -15.24
C ASP A 88 17.19 17.41 -14.00
N SER A 89 17.76 16.23 -14.21
CA SER A 89 18.41 15.44 -13.15
C SER A 89 19.81 15.96 -12.79
N GLU A 90 20.39 16.88 -13.58
CA GLU A 90 21.71 17.47 -13.31
C GLU A 90 21.65 18.67 -12.34
N ARG A 91 20.46 19.19 -12.04
CA ARG A 91 20.29 20.31 -11.11
C ARG A 91 20.71 19.98 -9.67
N ASP A 92 21.59 20.81 -9.10
CA ASP A 92 22.16 20.59 -7.77
C ASP A 92 21.12 20.73 -6.64
N ASP A 93 20.16 21.64 -6.78
CA ASP A 93 19.08 21.83 -5.82
C ASP A 93 18.14 20.61 -5.73
N VAL A 94 17.82 20.02 -6.88
CA VAL A 94 17.03 18.78 -6.96
C VAL A 94 17.80 17.60 -6.33
N GLN A 95 19.11 17.50 -6.57
CA GLN A 95 19.97 16.48 -5.97
C GLN A 95 20.08 16.62 -4.44
N GLU A 96 20.08 17.85 -3.92
CA GLU A 96 20.05 18.09 -2.47
C GLU A 96 18.72 17.67 -1.84
N VAL A 97 17.59 18.00 -2.47
CA VAL A 97 16.27 17.53 -2.01
C VAL A 97 16.23 16.00 -2.04
N GLN A 98 16.67 15.38 -3.14
CA GLN A 98 16.73 13.93 -3.25
C GLN A 98 17.59 13.30 -2.15
N HIS A 99 18.73 13.89 -1.80
CA HIS A 99 19.55 13.43 -0.69
C HIS A 99 18.76 13.42 0.63
N LYS A 100 18.07 14.52 0.95
CA LYS A 100 17.26 14.64 2.17
C LYS A 100 16.15 13.58 2.22
N LEU A 101 15.45 13.35 1.10
CA LEU A 101 14.43 12.29 1.01
C LEU A 101 15.02 10.89 1.21
N LEU A 102 16.19 10.61 0.65
CA LEU A 102 16.89 9.33 0.83
C LEU A 102 17.35 9.09 2.27
N ILE A 103 17.75 10.15 3.00
CA ILE A 103 18.09 10.08 4.42
C ILE A 103 16.83 9.84 5.28
N LYS A 104 15.71 10.52 4.98
CA LYS A 104 14.43 10.28 5.66
C LYS A 104 13.98 8.81 5.56
N LEU A 105 14.24 8.15 4.42
CA LEU A 105 14.02 6.70 4.24
C LEU A 105 15.03 5.79 4.95
N ALA A 106 16.17 6.34 5.37
CA ALA A 106 17.19 5.60 6.09
C ALA A 106 17.01 5.71 7.61
N ASP A 107 16.32 6.74 8.10
CA ASP A 107 16.00 6.92 9.51
C ASP A 107 15.19 5.72 10.04
N ASN A 108 15.65 5.14 11.15
CA ASN A 108 15.11 3.95 11.82
C ASN A 108 15.31 2.60 11.10
N THR A 109 16.08 2.54 10.02
CA THR A 109 16.31 1.29 9.29
C THR A 109 17.49 0.48 9.84
N ALA A 110 17.52 -0.82 9.54
CA ALA A 110 18.68 -1.68 9.82
C ALA A 110 19.98 -1.13 9.21
N MET A 111 19.88 -0.37 8.12
CA MET A 111 20.99 0.32 7.46
C MET A 111 21.66 1.35 8.37
N GLN A 112 20.87 2.16 9.09
CA GLN A 112 21.39 3.14 10.03
C GLN A 112 22.17 2.45 11.16
N LYS A 113 21.60 1.39 11.75
CA LYS A 113 22.26 0.60 12.80
C LYS A 113 23.53 -0.06 12.30
N LEU A 114 23.52 -0.59 11.08
CA LEU A 114 24.67 -1.23 10.46
C LEU A 114 25.79 -0.22 10.25
N PHE A 115 25.60 0.80 9.41
CA PHE A 115 26.70 1.64 8.97
C PHE A 115 27.12 2.72 9.99
N SER A 116 26.36 2.93 11.07
CA SER A 116 26.81 3.77 12.19
C SER A 116 28.07 3.19 12.87
N ASN A 117 28.27 1.86 12.80
CA ASN A 117 29.51 1.23 13.26
C ASN A 117 30.66 1.51 12.27
N PRO A 118 31.73 2.21 12.69
CA PRO A 118 32.85 2.60 11.82
C PRO A 118 33.68 1.43 11.30
N SER A 119 33.53 0.24 11.88
CA SER A 119 34.19 -0.97 11.40
C SER A 119 33.55 -1.52 10.14
N ASN A 120 32.29 -1.16 9.87
CA ASN A 120 31.60 -1.62 8.68
C ASN A 120 32.17 -0.92 7.45
N ARG A 121 32.26 -1.69 6.36
CA ARG A 121 32.75 -1.24 5.06
C ARG A 121 31.64 -1.40 4.03
N GLN A 122 31.90 -0.92 2.83
CA GLN A 122 31.03 -1.18 1.71
C GLN A 122 30.83 -2.69 1.53
N SER A 123 29.58 -3.15 1.66
CA SER A 123 29.23 -4.56 1.52
C SER A 123 29.11 -4.98 0.06
N GLU A 124 28.67 -4.07 -0.82
CA GLU A 124 28.46 -4.36 -2.24
C GLU A 124 28.60 -3.09 -3.07
N GLU A 125 28.91 -3.26 -4.35
CA GLU A 125 29.12 -2.18 -5.31
C GLU A 125 27.85 -1.39 -5.58
N ILE A 126 28.03 -0.10 -5.88
CA ILE A 126 27.00 0.75 -6.46
C ILE A 126 26.94 0.48 -7.97
N ILE A 127 25.73 0.33 -8.52
CA ILE A 127 25.55 0.15 -9.96
C ILE A 127 25.19 1.52 -10.54
N LEU A 128 26.01 1.98 -11.49
CA LEU A 128 25.81 3.23 -12.19
C LEU A 128 25.30 2.98 -13.60
N THR A 129 24.45 3.89 -14.08
CA THR A 129 24.15 4.05 -15.51
C THR A 129 25.42 4.45 -16.28
N TYR A 130 25.34 4.42 -17.61
CA TYR A 130 26.46 4.82 -18.46
C TYR A 130 26.95 6.24 -18.18
N ASP A 131 26.06 7.17 -17.86
CA ASP A 131 26.34 8.58 -17.58
C ASP A 131 26.61 8.88 -16.09
N GLY A 132 26.65 7.86 -15.23
CA GLY A 132 27.08 8.01 -13.83
C GLY A 132 25.98 8.39 -12.83
N PHE A 133 24.71 8.16 -13.18
CA PHE A 133 23.61 8.16 -12.22
C PHE A 133 23.52 6.80 -11.51
N VAL A 134 23.11 6.82 -10.25
CA VAL A 134 23.04 5.63 -9.42
C VAL A 134 21.75 4.85 -9.72
N LEU A 135 21.89 3.73 -10.42
CA LEU A 135 20.79 2.79 -10.68
C LEU A 135 20.48 1.96 -9.42
N ASN A 136 21.51 1.46 -8.74
CA ASN A 136 21.35 0.70 -7.50
C ASN A 136 22.32 1.19 -6.43
N GLY A 137 21.79 1.42 -5.23
CA GLY A 137 22.56 1.89 -4.08
C GLY A 137 22.33 3.36 -3.71
N ASN A 138 21.29 4.02 -4.23
CA ASN A 138 20.94 5.41 -3.90
C ASN A 138 20.95 5.68 -2.38
N ARG A 139 20.22 4.87 -1.60
CA ARG A 139 20.14 4.97 -0.13
C ARG A 139 21.50 4.76 0.56
N ARG A 140 22.26 3.75 0.13
CA ARG A 140 23.60 3.45 0.67
C ARG A 140 24.56 4.62 0.42
N LEU A 141 24.56 5.17 -0.80
CA LEU A 141 25.37 6.33 -1.16
C LEU A 141 24.99 7.56 -0.34
N ALA A 142 23.69 7.84 -0.18
CA ALA A 142 23.21 8.94 0.65
C ALA A 142 23.69 8.80 2.10
N PHE A 143 23.54 7.61 2.68
CA PHE A 143 23.98 7.34 4.05
C PHE A 143 25.49 7.51 4.22
N TRP A 144 26.30 6.95 3.32
CA TRP A 144 27.76 7.09 3.39
C TRP A 144 28.22 8.55 3.25
N ARG A 145 27.56 9.34 2.39
CA ARG A 145 27.82 10.79 2.30
C ARG A 145 27.47 11.50 3.61
N GLN A 146 26.31 11.20 4.20
CA GLN A 146 25.87 11.78 5.46
C GLN A 146 26.87 11.49 6.59
N LEU A 147 27.34 10.24 6.71
CA LEU A 147 28.36 9.87 7.70
C LEU A 147 29.68 10.65 7.53
N ILE A 148 30.15 10.83 6.29
CA ILE A 148 31.35 11.64 6.01
C ILE A 148 31.13 13.10 6.39
N TYR A 149 29.96 13.67 6.07
CA TYR A 149 29.65 15.05 6.41
C TYR A 149 29.55 15.27 7.93
N GLU A 150 29.05 14.28 8.67
CA GLU A 150 29.02 14.31 10.14
C GLU A 150 30.41 14.16 10.76
N ASN A 151 31.23 13.23 10.26
CA ASN A 151 32.59 13.03 10.74
C ASN A 151 33.51 12.40 9.69
N ASN A 152 34.18 13.25 8.91
CA ASN A 152 35.07 12.83 7.84
C ASN A 152 36.23 11.94 8.32
N THR A 153 36.80 12.22 9.50
CA THR A 153 37.93 11.43 10.04
C THR A 153 37.50 10.01 10.39
N LYS A 154 36.32 9.86 11.01
CA LYS A 154 35.77 8.56 11.44
C LYS A 154 35.34 7.70 10.25
N TYR A 155 34.82 8.33 9.20
CA TYR A 155 34.21 7.65 8.05
C TYR A 155 35.00 7.83 6.73
N GLN A 156 36.28 8.22 6.80
CA GLN A 156 37.15 8.48 5.64
C GLN A 156 37.21 7.31 4.64
N HIS A 157 37.03 6.08 5.11
CA HIS A 157 37.01 4.88 4.28
C HIS A 157 35.87 4.85 3.26
N PHE A 158 34.81 5.64 3.45
CA PHE A 158 33.76 5.84 2.44
C PHE A 158 34.09 6.93 1.42
N GLY A 159 35.22 7.64 1.55
CA GLY A 159 35.61 8.71 0.62
C GLY A 159 35.83 8.21 -0.82
N ASN A 160 36.20 6.94 -0.97
CA ASN A 160 36.22 6.23 -2.25
C ASN A 160 35.30 5.01 -2.15
N ILE A 161 34.50 4.80 -3.20
CA ILE A 161 33.49 3.75 -3.27
C ILE A 161 33.74 2.83 -4.45
N GLU A 162 33.36 1.56 -4.28
CA GLU A 162 33.36 0.57 -5.32
C GLU A 162 32.07 0.68 -6.16
N ILE A 163 32.23 0.77 -7.48
CA ILE A 163 31.14 0.91 -8.43
C ILE A 163 31.29 -0.07 -9.58
N VAL A 164 30.18 -0.35 -10.25
CA VAL A 164 30.17 -0.95 -11.60
C VAL A 164 29.36 -0.04 -12.51
N ARG A 165 29.88 0.20 -13.71
CA ARG A 165 29.27 1.09 -14.70
C ARG A 165 28.65 0.27 -15.82
N LEU A 166 27.34 0.41 -16.00
CA LEU A 166 26.61 -0.26 -17.07
C LEU A 166 27.02 0.27 -18.45
N PRO A 167 26.97 -0.58 -19.49
CA PRO A 167 27.02 -0.09 -20.86
C PRO A 167 25.80 0.79 -21.16
N SER A 168 25.88 1.56 -22.25
CA SER A 168 24.73 2.34 -22.71
C SER A 168 23.54 1.43 -23.04
N GLY A 169 22.35 1.83 -22.65
CA GLY A 169 21.11 1.10 -22.90
C GLY A 169 19.89 2.00 -22.84
N GLN A 170 18.74 1.45 -23.20
CA GLN A 170 17.48 2.19 -23.17
C GLN A 170 16.96 2.28 -21.74
N GLU A 171 16.12 3.27 -21.46
CA GLU A 171 15.51 3.45 -20.14
C GLU A 171 14.73 2.21 -19.68
N GLN A 172 14.08 1.52 -20.63
CA GLN A 172 13.38 0.25 -20.37
C GLN A 172 14.34 -0.87 -19.91
N ASP A 173 15.59 -0.89 -20.39
CA ASP A 173 16.60 -1.87 -19.96
C ASP A 173 17.07 -1.58 -18.54
N LEU A 174 17.27 -0.29 -18.23
CA LEU A 174 17.64 0.18 -16.89
C LEU A 174 16.54 -0.15 -15.88
N ASP A 175 15.28 0.06 -16.26
CA ASP A 175 14.11 -0.22 -15.44
C ASP A 175 13.92 -1.71 -15.15
N LYS A 176 14.13 -2.57 -16.15
CA LYS A 176 14.10 -4.02 -15.97
C LYS A 176 15.19 -4.49 -15.01
N LEU A 177 16.42 -4.01 -15.22
CA LEU A 177 17.54 -4.34 -14.34
C LEU A 177 17.30 -3.80 -12.92
N GLU A 178 16.78 -2.58 -12.76
CA GLU A 178 16.43 -2.03 -11.46
C GLU A 178 15.40 -2.91 -10.74
N ALA A 179 14.32 -3.31 -11.43
CA ALA A 179 13.31 -4.21 -10.86
C ALA A 179 13.91 -5.57 -10.49
N GLU A 180 14.69 -6.21 -11.37
CA GLU A 180 15.36 -7.48 -11.07
C GLU A 180 16.27 -7.37 -9.84
N LEU A 181 17.08 -6.31 -9.75
CA LEU A 181 17.95 -6.06 -8.59
C LEU A 181 17.18 -5.77 -7.29
N GLN A 182 15.94 -5.29 -7.40
CA GLN A 182 15.04 -5.08 -6.26
C GLN A 182 14.37 -6.38 -5.82
N ILE A 183 14.01 -7.28 -6.74
CA ILE A 183 13.37 -8.57 -6.46
C ILE A 183 14.35 -9.59 -5.89
N VAL A 184 15.55 -9.68 -6.47
CA VAL A 184 16.54 -10.76 -6.19
C VAL A 184 17.17 -10.64 -4.79
N ARG A 185 17.00 -9.51 -4.10
CA ARG A 185 17.48 -9.34 -2.72
C ARG A 185 16.33 -9.47 -1.75
N GLU A 186 16.48 -10.36 -0.77
CA GLU A 186 15.59 -10.67 0.36
C GLU A 186 15.24 -9.47 1.27
N ILE A 187 14.79 -8.34 0.71
CA ILE A 187 14.32 -7.16 1.45
C ILE A 187 13.06 -6.66 0.73
N LYS A 188 11.97 -7.40 0.94
CA LYS A 188 10.62 -6.82 0.98
C LYS A 188 10.46 -5.77 2.10
N GLU A 189 11.47 -5.54 2.94
CA GLU A 189 11.32 -4.79 4.20
C GLU A 189 11.34 -3.26 4.13
N ASP A 190 11.52 -2.60 2.97
CA ASP A 190 11.66 -1.11 2.96
C ASP A 190 10.82 -0.35 1.91
N TYR A 191 9.84 -0.97 1.24
CA TYR A 191 8.87 -0.20 0.44
C TYR A 191 7.55 -0.08 1.19
N SER A 192 7.12 1.15 1.42
CA SER A 192 5.73 1.43 1.73
C SER A 192 4.86 1.00 0.54
N TRP A 193 3.71 0.39 0.82
CA TRP A 193 2.78 -0.10 -0.21
C TRP A 193 2.39 0.95 -1.25
N HIS A 194 2.28 2.23 -0.85
CA HIS A 194 1.91 3.33 -1.75
C HIS A 194 3.04 3.70 -2.73
N ALA A 195 4.31 3.59 -2.32
CA ALA A 195 5.45 3.85 -3.19
C ALA A 195 5.59 2.77 -4.27
N GLU A 196 5.36 1.51 -3.89
CA GLU A 196 5.30 0.40 -4.84
C GLU A 196 4.15 0.60 -5.85
N ALA A 197 2.95 0.93 -5.37
CA ALA A 197 1.79 1.15 -6.23
C ALA A 197 1.97 2.36 -7.18
N ASN A 198 2.48 3.49 -6.69
CA ASN A 198 2.78 4.66 -7.52
C ASN A 198 3.82 4.34 -8.60
N MET A 199 4.85 3.55 -8.26
CA MET A 199 5.86 3.11 -9.23
C MET A 199 5.23 2.22 -10.32
N MET A 200 4.39 1.26 -9.95
CA MET A 200 3.68 0.43 -10.93
C MET A 200 2.79 1.28 -11.85
N MET A 201 2.08 2.27 -11.29
CA MET A 201 1.20 3.15 -12.05
C MET A 201 1.99 4.08 -12.99
N ALA A 202 3.12 4.63 -12.53
CA ALA A 202 4.02 5.42 -13.37
C ALA A 202 4.56 4.59 -14.54
N LYS A 203 4.98 3.34 -14.29
CA LYS A 203 5.45 2.44 -15.37
C LYS A 203 4.36 2.14 -16.40
N LYS A 204 3.13 1.96 -15.95
CA LYS A 204 1.96 1.78 -16.82
C LYS A 204 1.69 3.01 -17.68
N ARG A 205 1.77 4.22 -17.11
CA ARG A 205 1.51 5.50 -17.81
C ARG A 205 2.64 5.91 -18.76
N GLU A 206 3.90 5.81 -18.32
CA GLU A 206 5.06 6.32 -19.07
C GLU A 206 5.56 5.35 -20.15
N TYR A 207 5.46 4.05 -19.89
CA TYR A 207 6.05 3.02 -20.75
C TYR A 207 5.02 2.02 -21.29
N ASN A 208 3.72 2.25 -21.07
CA ASN A 208 2.61 1.41 -21.54
C ASN A 208 2.72 -0.07 -21.12
N TYR A 209 3.28 -0.36 -19.93
CA TYR A 209 3.29 -1.73 -19.41
C TYR A 209 1.87 -2.25 -19.18
N THR A 210 1.64 -3.50 -19.56
CA THR A 210 0.40 -4.23 -19.27
C THR A 210 0.41 -4.78 -17.83
N ASP A 211 -0.77 -5.07 -17.28
CA ASP A 211 -0.89 -5.66 -15.93
C ASP A 211 -0.18 -7.02 -15.84
N SER A 212 -0.11 -7.77 -16.95
CA SER A 212 0.63 -9.04 -17.01
C SER A 212 2.14 -8.85 -17.01
N GLU A 213 2.65 -7.80 -17.67
CA GLU A 213 4.08 -7.49 -17.64
C GLU A 213 4.51 -6.99 -16.27
N LEU A 214 3.68 -6.17 -15.60
CA LEU A 214 3.91 -5.76 -14.22
C LEU A 214 3.85 -6.96 -13.26
N ALA A 215 2.86 -7.84 -13.41
CA ALA A 215 2.77 -9.06 -12.61
C ALA A 215 4.04 -9.92 -12.69
N ASN A 216 4.59 -10.10 -13.90
CA ASN A 216 5.86 -10.79 -14.10
C ASN A 216 7.05 -10.00 -13.55
N LEU A 217 7.05 -8.67 -13.71
CA LEU A 217 8.12 -7.79 -13.24
C LEU A 217 8.20 -7.71 -11.72
N TYR A 218 7.11 -7.90 -11.00
CA TYR A 218 7.07 -7.83 -9.54
C TYR A 218 6.85 -9.20 -8.87
N ASP A 219 6.91 -10.29 -9.64
CA ASP A 219 6.67 -11.67 -9.17
C ASP A 219 5.37 -11.81 -8.35
N MET A 220 4.28 -11.27 -8.89
CA MET A 220 2.96 -11.27 -8.25
C MET A 220 1.86 -11.67 -9.23
N LYS A 221 0.65 -11.94 -8.71
CA LYS A 221 -0.49 -12.31 -9.57
C LYS A 221 -1.05 -11.08 -10.27
N VAL A 222 -1.57 -11.25 -11.49
CA VAL A 222 -2.28 -10.18 -12.23
C VAL A 222 -3.45 -9.62 -11.41
N SER A 223 -4.15 -10.48 -10.67
CA SER A 223 -5.23 -10.06 -9.75
C SER A 223 -4.73 -9.18 -8.60
N GLU A 224 -3.48 -9.39 -8.15
CA GLU A 224 -2.85 -8.61 -7.09
C GLU A 224 -2.44 -7.23 -7.60
N VAL A 225 -1.89 -7.14 -8.82
CA VAL A 225 -1.64 -5.86 -9.50
C VAL A 225 -2.93 -5.03 -9.62
N ALA A 226 -4.02 -5.66 -10.07
CA ALA A 226 -5.32 -4.99 -10.18
C ALA A 226 -5.90 -4.56 -8.83
N LEU A 227 -5.62 -5.32 -7.76
CA LEU A 227 -6.00 -4.93 -6.39
C LEU A 227 -5.15 -3.75 -5.91
N ARG A 228 -3.84 -3.75 -6.15
CA ARG A 228 -2.91 -2.67 -5.80
C ARG A 228 -3.32 -1.34 -6.44
N PHE A 229 -3.69 -1.34 -7.72
CA PHE A 229 -4.18 -0.14 -8.38
C PHE A 229 -5.50 0.38 -7.80
N ASN A 230 -6.42 -0.53 -7.45
CA ASN A 230 -7.69 -0.12 -6.85
C ASN A 230 -7.49 0.48 -5.45
N ILE A 231 -6.59 -0.11 -4.65
CA ILE A 231 -6.19 0.43 -3.34
C ILE A 231 -5.57 1.83 -3.52
N LEU A 232 -4.72 2.00 -4.53
CA LEU A 232 -4.10 3.28 -4.83
C LEU A 232 -5.12 4.36 -5.20
N GLU A 233 -6.07 4.05 -6.08
CA GLU A 233 -7.17 4.96 -6.45
C GLU A 233 -7.97 5.39 -5.22
N LEU A 234 -8.38 4.43 -4.37
CA LEU A 234 -9.10 4.71 -3.13
C LEU A 234 -8.29 5.62 -2.18
N ALA A 235 -6.98 5.43 -2.10
CA ALA A 235 -6.12 6.25 -1.28
C ALA A 235 -5.96 7.67 -1.84
N ILE A 236 -5.91 7.82 -3.17
CA ILE A 236 -5.92 9.14 -3.82
C ILE A 236 -7.24 9.85 -3.52
N ASP A 237 -8.38 9.17 -3.66
CA ASP A 237 -9.70 9.75 -3.37
C ASP A 237 -9.81 10.15 -1.89
N TYR A 238 -9.31 9.31 -0.99
CA TYR A 238 -9.21 9.61 0.44
C TYR A 238 -8.40 10.89 0.70
N LEU A 239 -7.19 10.97 0.13
CA LEU A 239 -6.31 12.13 0.29
C LEU A 239 -6.94 13.41 -0.29
N LYS A 240 -7.59 13.32 -1.46
CA LYS A 240 -8.32 14.42 -2.09
C LYS A 240 -9.43 14.95 -1.21
N SER A 241 -10.25 14.07 -0.66
CA SER A 241 -11.38 14.47 0.19
C SER A 241 -11.01 15.12 1.53
N ARG A 242 -9.72 15.14 1.89
CA ARG A 242 -9.21 15.80 3.12
C ARG A 242 -8.23 16.94 2.81
N ASP A 243 -8.16 17.37 1.54
CA ASP A 243 -7.17 18.34 1.04
C ASP A 243 -5.71 17.95 1.36
N TRP A 244 -5.44 16.64 1.36
CA TRP A 244 -4.13 16.05 1.62
C TRP A 244 -3.51 15.42 0.37
N GLU A 245 -3.87 15.93 -0.81
CA GLU A 245 -3.34 15.45 -2.08
C GLU A 245 -1.80 15.36 -2.05
N GLY A 246 -1.27 14.21 -2.45
CA GLY A 246 0.17 13.93 -2.45
C GLY A 246 0.79 13.67 -1.06
N ARG A 247 0.08 13.82 0.06
CA ARG A 247 0.62 13.56 1.42
C ARG A 247 0.50 12.09 1.82
N TRP A 248 1.31 11.25 1.19
CA TRP A 248 1.26 9.79 1.36
C TRP A 248 1.56 9.29 2.79
N SER A 249 2.31 10.04 3.60
CA SER A 249 2.50 9.73 5.02
C SER A 249 1.19 9.57 5.80
N ARG A 250 0.09 10.19 5.35
CA ARG A 250 -1.25 10.09 5.97
C ARG A 250 -1.96 8.75 5.73
N VAL A 251 -1.49 7.96 4.77
CA VAL A 251 -2.02 6.61 4.46
C VAL A 251 -1.08 5.48 4.87
N GLU A 252 0.06 5.80 5.47
CA GLU A 252 0.95 4.82 6.08
C GLU A 252 0.21 4.07 7.21
N GLY A 253 0.36 2.74 7.25
CA GLY A 253 -0.35 1.88 8.22
C GLY A 253 -1.85 1.67 7.96
N LYS A 254 -2.46 2.31 6.94
CA LYS A 254 -3.88 2.17 6.61
C LYS A 254 -4.17 1.14 5.49
N GLU A 255 -3.15 0.45 4.99
CA GLU A 255 -3.22 -0.49 3.85
C GLU A 255 -4.33 -1.54 3.99
N LEU A 256 -4.40 -2.22 5.14
CA LEU A 256 -5.40 -3.27 5.38
C LEU A 256 -6.84 -2.74 5.35
N GLY A 257 -7.05 -1.48 5.72
CA GLY A 257 -8.35 -0.82 5.64
C GLY A 257 -8.78 -0.59 4.19
N PHE A 258 -7.87 -0.04 3.37
CA PHE A 258 -8.12 0.15 1.93
C PHE A 258 -8.24 -1.17 1.17
N GLU A 259 -7.45 -2.18 1.52
CA GLU A 259 -7.54 -3.52 0.92
C GLU A 259 -8.91 -4.15 1.20
N GLN A 260 -9.39 -4.03 2.44
CA GLN A 260 -10.72 -4.52 2.82
C GLN A 260 -11.83 -3.76 2.07
N LEU A 261 -11.72 -2.43 1.96
CA LEU A 261 -12.65 -1.60 1.19
C LEU A 261 -12.70 -2.02 -0.29
N ALA A 262 -11.54 -2.16 -0.94
CA ALA A 262 -11.42 -2.58 -2.33
C ALA A 262 -12.08 -3.95 -2.59
N LYS A 263 -11.84 -4.92 -1.71
CA LYS A 263 -12.45 -6.26 -1.80
C LYS A 263 -13.97 -6.22 -1.65
N LEU A 264 -14.48 -5.46 -0.68
CA LEU A 264 -15.92 -5.37 -0.40
C LEU A 264 -16.68 -4.63 -1.50
N ARG A 265 -16.12 -3.56 -2.09
CA ARG A 265 -16.73 -2.86 -3.23
C ARG A 265 -16.93 -3.78 -4.44
N LYS A 266 -15.95 -4.65 -4.72
CA LYS A 266 -16.04 -5.65 -5.80
C LYS A 266 -16.88 -6.89 -5.43
N GLY A 267 -17.27 -7.03 -4.17
CA GLY A 267 -18.07 -8.14 -3.68
C GLY A 267 -19.53 -8.08 -4.16
N PRO A 268 -20.25 -9.22 -4.18
CA PRO A 268 -21.62 -9.29 -4.68
C PRO A 268 -22.58 -8.38 -3.88
N ALA A 269 -22.36 -8.22 -2.58
CA ALA A 269 -23.21 -7.42 -1.70
C ALA A 269 -23.24 -5.92 -2.06
N MET A 270 -22.13 -5.36 -2.55
CA MET A 270 -22.04 -3.94 -2.94
C MET A 270 -22.21 -3.74 -4.45
N ARG A 271 -21.73 -4.68 -5.27
CA ARG A 271 -21.88 -4.61 -6.73
C ARG A 271 -23.33 -4.54 -7.18
N MET A 272 -24.26 -5.14 -6.44
CA MET A 272 -25.70 -5.13 -6.75
C MET A 272 -26.40 -3.82 -6.35
N ARG A 273 -25.76 -2.93 -5.58
CA ARG A 273 -26.38 -1.73 -4.98
C ARG A 273 -26.15 -0.43 -5.77
N GLY A 274 -25.54 -0.51 -6.96
CA GLY A 274 -25.22 0.67 -7.79
C GLY A 274 -23.95 1.41 -7.36
N ASP A 275 -23.60 2.47 -8.10
CA ASP A 275 -22.36 3.24 -7.88
C ASP A 275 -22.48 4.23 -6.71
N ALA A 276 -23.64 4.89 -6.55
CA ALA A 276 -23.89 5.83 -5.45
C ALA A 276 -23.71 5.19 -4.06
N SER A 277 -24.21 3.95 -3.89
CA SER A 277 -24.01 3.17 -2.66
C SER A 277 -22.54 2.85 -2.40
N GLN A 278 -21.76 2.56 -3.45
CA GLN A 278 -20.34 2.25 -3.33
C GLN A 278 -19.52 3.50 -2.97
N GLN A 279 -19.87 4.64 -3.53
CA GLN A 279 -19.24 5.92 -3.21
C GLN A 279 -19.52 6.31 -1.75
N LEU A 280 -20.79 6.25 -1.32
CA LEU A 280 -21.17 6.53 0.07
C LEU A 280 -20.47 5.57 1.04
N PHE A 281 -20.39 4.28 0.71
CA PHE A 281 -19.65 3.30 1.51
C PHE A 281 -18.17 3.67 1.64
N ALA A 282 -17.52 4.08 0.54
CA ALA A 282 -16.13 4.52 0.57
C ALA A 282 -15.93 5.72 1.49
N SER A 283 -16.81 6.73 1.41
CA SER A 283 -16.75 7.94 2.24
C SER A 283 -16.97 7.67 3.72
N VAL A 284 -17.89 6.77 4.06
CA VAL A 284 -18.06 6.31 5.44
C VAL A 284 -16.79 5.61 5.93
N VAL A 285 -16.20 4.73 5.12
CA VAL A 285 -14.94 4.06 5.47
C VAL A 285 -13.78 5.06 5.59
N PHE A 286 -13.74 6.11 4.78
CA PHE A 286 -12.76 7.19 4.92
C PHE A 286 -12.86 7.87 6.30
N CYS A 287 -14.07 8.13 6.79
CA CYS A 287 -14.29 8.67 8.14
C CYS A 287 -13.80 7.71 9.24
N LEU A 288 -13.94 6.39 9.03
CA LEU A 288 -13.38 5.37 9.93
C LEU A 288 -11.84 5.37 9.92
N LEU A 289 -11.23 5.65 8.76
CA LEU A 289 -9.77 5.67 8.56
C LEU A 289 -9.11 6.95 9.11
N ASP A 290 -9.87 8.01 9.36
CA ASP A 290 -9.35 9.28 9.88
C ASP A 290 -8.80 9.15 11.32
N SER A 291 -9.40 8.30 12.16
CA SER A 291 -8.81 7.93 13.46
C SER A 291 -9.04 6.46 13.78
N PRO A 292 -8.12 5.57 13.38
CA PRO A 292 -8.26 4.14 13.63
C PRO A 292 -8.22 3.78 15.12
N ASP A 293 -7.57 4.61 15.95
CA ASP A 293 -7.42 4.38 17.39
C ASP A 293 -8.75 4.50 18.16
N THR A 294 -9.70 5.31 17.67
CA THR A 294 -11.00 5.52 18.34
C THR A 294 -11.97 4.37 18.10
N LEU A 295 -11.64 3.41 17.22
CA LEU A 295 -12.52 2.32 16.83
C LEU A 295 -12.61 1.21 17.89
N GLY A 296 -11.66 1.15 18.84
CA GLY A 296 -11.57 0.10 19.87
C GLY A 296 -11.34 -1.33 19.33
N ARG A 297 -11.26 -1.49 18.01
CA ARG A 297 -11.13 -2.76 17.27
C ARG A 297 -10.26 -2.54 16.04
N ARG A 298 -9.87 -3.65 15.40
CA ARG A 298 -9.09 -3.60 14.16
C ARG A 298 -9.92 -2.98 13.03
N VAL A 299 -9.35 -2.00 12.33
CA VAL A 299 -10.00 -1.26 11.23
C VAL A 299 -10.69 -2.20 10.24
N TYR A 300 -9.98 -3.21 9.73
CA TYR A 300 -10.54 -4.14 8.74
C TYR A 300 -11.78 -4.89 9.25
N SER A 301 -11.88 -5.17 10.55
CA SER A 301 -13.06 -5.83 11.11
C SER A 301 -14.27 -4.89 11.16
N VAL A 302 -14.03 -3.61 11.46
CA VAL A 302 -15.10 -2.60 11.50
C VAL A 302 -15.60 -2.32 10.08
N VAL A 303 -14.71 -2.26 9.09
CA VAL A 303 -15.07 -2.11 7.68
C VAL A 303 -15.91 -3.30 7.18
N GLN A 304 -15.56 -4.53 7.60
CA GLN A 304 -16.36 -5.73 7.28
C GLN A 304 -17.77 -5.65 7.90
N ASP A 305 -17.87 -5.26 9.17
CA ASP A 305 -19.16 -5.12 9.86
C ASP A 305 -20.00 -4.00 9.25
N CYS A 306 -19.38 -2.88 8.87
CA CYS A 306 -20.03 -1.77 8.18
C CYS A 306 -20.64 -2.22 6.84
N SER A 307 -19.97 -3.10 6.09
CA SER A 307 -20.53 -3.64 4.85
C SER A 307 -21.68 -4.61 5.10
N LYS A 308 -21.63 -5.42 6.17
CA LYS A 308 -22.71 -6.34 6.54
C LYS A 308 -23.97 -5.59 6.98
N HIS A 309 -23.79 -4.53 7.76
CA HIS A 309 -24.87 -3.73 8.34
C HIS A 309 -25.06 -2.38 7.62
N PHE A 310 -24.78 -2.35 6.31
CA PHE A 310 -24.78 -1.12 5.53
C PHE A 310 -26.18 -0.46 5.48
N ASP A 311 -27.25 -1.25 5.38
CA ASP A 311 -28.63 -0.73 5.35
C ASP A 311 -29.02 0.03 6.63
N PRO A 312 -28.83 -0.54 7.84
CA PRO A 312 -28.97 0.20 9.10
C PRO A 312 -28.14 1.49 9.15
N VAL A 313 -26.86 1.42 8.73
CA VAL A 313 -25.94 2.56 8.76
C VAL A 313 -26.46 3.70 7.88
N ILE A 314 -26.86 3.42 6.65
CA ILE A 314 -27.41 4.45 5.77
C ILE A 314 -28.68 5.06 6.34
N LYS A 315 -29.57 4.23 6.92
CA LYS A 315 -30.82 4.72 7.50
C LYS A 315 -30.53 5.72 8.63
N GLN A 316 -29.55 5.44 9.47
CA GLN A 316 -29.13 6.35 10.54
C GLN A 316 -28.45 7.61 9.98
N LEU A 317 -27.58 7.47 8.98
CA LEU A 317 -26.94 8.62 8.35
C LEU A 317 -27.95 9.56 7.67
N LYS A 318 -29.01 9.02 7.06
CA LYS A 318 -30.13 9.79 6.50
C LYS A 318 -30.88 10.61 7.57
N THR A 319 -30.92 10.15 8.81
CA THR A 319 -31.58 10.88 9.91
C THR A 319 -30.69 11.93 10.56
N VAL A 320 -29.37 11.69 10.57
CA VAL A 320 -28.39 12.59 11.20
C VAL A 320 -28.01 13.72 10.26
N ILE A 321 -27.90 13.43 8.96
CA ILE A 321 -27.56 14.40 7.93
C ILE A 321 -28.89 14.88 7.33
N GLU A 322 -29.38 16.04 7.80
CA GLU A 322 -30.52 16.71 7.16
C GLU A 322 -30.15 17.03 5.71
N VAL A 323 -30.78 16.37 4.76
CA VAL A 323 -30.68 16.69 3.33
C VAL A 323 -32.02 17.26 2.91
N ASP A 324 -32.04 18.55 2.55
CA ASP A 324 -33.22 19.19 1.97
C ASP A 324 -33.64 18.42 0.71
N SER A 325 -34.90 18.00 0.70
CA SER A 325 -35.38 16.95 -0.20
C SER A 325 -35.73 17.41 -1.61
N ASP A 326 -35.65 18.70 -1.97
CA ASP A 326 -36.49 19.22 -3.05
C ASP A 326 -35.83 20.20 -4.04
N GLU A 327 -34.58 19.97 -4.44
CA GLU A 327 -34.10 20.53 -5.71
C GLU A 327 -33.66 19.38 -6.63
N GLN A 328 -34.54 19.07 -7.60
CA GLN A 328 -34.14 18.49 -8.87
C GLN A 328 -33.31 19.56 -9.58
N ASP A 329 -31.98 19.49 -9.46
CA ASP A 329 -31.13 20.25 -10.36
C ASP A 329 -31.25 19.59 -11.74
N GLU A 330 -32.17 20.11 -12.56
CA GLU A 330 -32.37 19.72 -13.98
C GLU A 330 -31.05 19.76 -14.79
N THR A 331 -30.00 20.40 -14.25
CA THR A 331 -28.68 20.51 -14.85
C THR A 331 -27.76 19.29 -14.66
N GLU A 332 -27.98 18.41 -13.68
CA GLU A 332 -27.09 17.26 -13.45
C GLU A 332 -27.48 16.00 -14.23
N ASP A 333 -28.78 15.83 -14.52
CA ASP A 333 -29.32 14.68 -15.27
C ASP A 333 -28.80 14.64 -16.73
N GLU A 334 -28.50 15.79 -17.34
CA GLU A 334 -27.95 15.86 -18.70
C GLU A 334 -26.45 15.53 -18.78
N LEU A 335 -25.69 15.63 -17.69
CA LEU A 335 -24.22 15.49 -17.72
C LEU A 335 -23.75 14.05 -17.45
N PHE A 336 -24.53 13.24 -16.72
CA PHE A 336 -24.13 11.88 -16.30
C PHE A 336 -24.83 10.71 -17.00
N GLY A 337 -25.79 10.95 -17.90
CA GLY A 337 -26.26 9.94 -18.85
C GLY A 337 -26.74 8.62 -18.22
N GLY A 338 -27.80 8.69 -17.42
CA GLY A 338 -28.55 7.52 -16.94
C GLY A 338 -29.62 7.90 -15.92
N ASP A 339 -30.79 7.24 -15.97
CA ASP A 339 -31.88 7.37 -14.98
C ASP A 339 -31.35 7.09 -13.56
N LEU A 340 -30.92 8.13 -12.84
CA LEU A 340 -30.59 8.03 -11.42
C LEU A 340 -31.90 7.97 -10.63
N THR A 341 -32.03 6.98 -9.75
CA THR A 341 -33.22 6.92 -8.90
C THR A 341 -33.19 8.07 -7.87
N PRO A 342 -34.35 8.53 -7.37
CA PRO A 342 -34.38 9.51 -6.28
C PRO A 342 -33.61 9.06 -5.02
N GLU A 343 -33.47 7.75 -4.81
CA GLU A 343 -32.62 7.21 -3.75
C GLU A 343 -31.13 7.39 -4.04
N ASP A 344 -30.67 7.16 -5.27
CA ASP A 344 -29.28 7.37 -5.68
C ASP A 344 -28.88 8.85 -5.54
N ASN A 345 -29.75 9.78 -5.94
CA ASN A 345 -29.51 11.22 -5.79
C ASN A 345 -29.40 11.64 -4.32
N ARG A 346 -30.21 11.05 -3.42
CA ARG A 346 -30.08 11.28 -1.97
C ARG A 346 -28.78 10.74 -1.42
N MET A 347 -28.34 9.54 -1.84
CA MET A 347 -27.05 9.00 -1.41
C MET A 347 -25.88 9.86 -1.90
N ALA A 348 -25.96 10.36 -3.13
CA ALA A 348 -24.95 11.26 -3.70
C ALA A 348 -24.85 12.57 -2.91
N LYS A 349 -25.97 13.19 -2.54
CA LYS A 349 -25.99 14.40 -1.69
C LYS A 349 -25.44 14.14 -0.28
N ILE A 350 -25.75 12.99 0.33
CA ILE A 350 -25.15 12.60 1.62
C ILE A 350 -23.63 12.41 1.46
N ASN A 351 -23.21 11.74 0.39
CA ASN A 351 -21.81 11.50 0.08
C ASN A 351 -21.05 12.83 -0.07
N GLU A 352 -21.61 13.78 -0.80
CA GLU A 352 -21.06 15.12 -0.96
C GLU A 352 -20.94 15.85 0.39
N LYS A 353 -21.98 15.81 1.23
CA LYS A 353 -21.93 16.41 2.57
C LYS A 353 -20.88 15.78 3.50
N ILE A 354 -20.61 14.49 3.36
CA ILE A 354 -19.56 13.80 4.14
C ILE A 354 -18.15 14.15 3.64
N LEU A 355 -17.99 14.34 2.33
CA LEU A 355 -16.67 14.60 1.73
C LEU A 355 -16.29 16.08 1.73
N TYR A 356 -17.25 16.98 1.49
CA TYR A 356 -17.02 18.40 1.25
C TYR A 356 -17.86 19.32 2.15
N GLY A 357 -18.83 18.77 2.89
CA GLY A 357 -19.72 19.53 3.76
C GLY A 357 -19.15 19.74 5.17
N ASP A 358 -19.86 20.56 5.95
CA ASP A 358 -19.55 20.93 7.35
C ASP A 358 -19.86 19.81 8.37
N VAL A 359 -20.02 18.57 7.91
CA VAL A 359 -20.33 17.44 8.80
C VAL A 359 -19.03 16.94 9.41
N ASP A 360 -18.93 17.01 10.73
CA ASP A 360 -17.78 16.52 11.47
C ASP A 360 -17.61 14.99 11.30
N SER A 361 -16.48 14.59 10.73
CA SER A 361 -16.09 13.18 10.53
C SER A 361 -16.12 12.37 11.82
N GLU A 362 -15.91 13.00 12.99
CA GLU A 362 -16.01 12.34 14.29
C GLU A 362 -17.46 11.97 14.63
N SER A 363 -18.42 12.86 14.34
CA SER A 363 -19.84 12.61 14.54
C SER A 363 -20.36 11.47 13.66
N VAL A 364 -19.98 11.47 12.36
CA VAL A 364 -20.33 10.37 11.44
C VAL A 364 -19.77 9.04 11.94
N ARG A 365 -18.51 9.03 12.41
CA ARG A 365 -17.86 7.83 12.92
C ARG A 365 -18.56 7.29 14.17
N GLY A 366 -18.93 8.16 15.11
CA GLY A 366 -19.66 7.80 16.33
C GLY A 366 -20.95 7.06 15.99
N GLU A 367 -21.76 7.62 15.10
CA GLU A 367 -23.06 7.04 14.72
C GLU A 367 -22.93 5.72 13.96
N VAL A 368 -21.92 5.62 13.09
CA VAL A 368 -21.62 4.37 12.38
C VAL A 368 -21.22 3.29 13.38
N LEU A 369 -20.39 3.62 14.37
CA LEU A 369 -19.96 2.66 15.40
C LEU A 369 -21.12 2.21 16.28
N GLU A 370 -21.95 3.14 16.77
CA GLU A 370 -23.12 2.83 17.59
C GLU A 370 -24.10 1.93 16.81
N THR A 371 -24.37 2.27 15.55
CA THR A 371 -25.26 1.48 14.70
C THR A 371 -24.72 0.07 14.45
N ILE A 372 -23.41 -0.06 14.21
CA ILE A 372 -22.76 -1.37 14.04
C ILE A 372 -22.83 -2.18 15.34
N GLU A 373 -22.62 -1.57 16.50
CA GLU A 373 -22.70 -2.26 17.78
C GLU A 373 -24.12 -2.72 18.10
N ALA A 374 -25.12 -1.86 17.87
CA ALA A 374 -26.53 -2.21 17.99
C ALA A 374 -26.90 -3.38 17.07
N ALA A 375 -26.53 -3.32 15.79
CA ALA A 375 -26.81 -4.38 14.82
C ALA A 375 -26.14 -5.71 15.21
N ARG A 376 -24.90 -5.68 15.70
CA ARG A 376 -24.19 -6.87 16.18
C ARG A 376 -24.80 -7.45 17.45
N ASN A 377 -25.34 -6.62 18.34
CA ASN A 377 -26.03 -7.11 19.54
C ASN A 377 -27.33 -7.82 19.15
N ILE A 378 -28.09 -7.27 18.20
CA ILE A 378 -29.29 -7.92 17.63
C ILE A 378 -28.90 -9.25 16.97
N GLU A 379 -27.84 -9.29 16.18
CA GLU A 379 -27.35 -10.53 15.55
C GLU A 379 -26.98 -11.58 16.61
N LYS A 380 -26.21 -11.19 17.64
CA LYS A 380 -25.88 -12.10 18.74
C LYS A 380 -27.10 -12.62 19.50
N GLU A 381 -28.11 -11.78 19.72
CA GLU A 381 -29.35 -12.20 20.38
C GLU A 381 -30.16 -13.14 19.49
N THR A 382 -30.23 -12.85 18.20
CA THR A 382 -30.88 -13.71 17.20
C THR A 382 -30.16 -15.06 17.09
N ASP A 383 -28.83 -15.06 17.06
CA ASP A 383 -28.01 -16.27 17.03
C ASP A 383 -28.15 -17.09 18.31
N LYS A 384 -28.22 -16.44 19.48
CA LYS A 384 -28.51 -17.12 20.75
C LYS A 384 -29.91 -17.73 20.76
N ALA A 385 -30.91 -17.02 20.24
CA ALA A 385 -32.27 -17.53 20.13
C ALA A 385 -32.36 -18.70 19.14
N ALA A 386 -31.65 -18.61 18.00
CA ALA A 386 -31.58 -19.64 16.97
C ALA A 386 -30.63 -20.80 17.33
N PHE A 387 -29.78 -20.67 18.36
CA PHE A 387 -28.76 -21.66 18.71
C PHE A 387 -29.35 -23.05 18.95
N LEU A 388 -30.41 -23.14 19.76
CA LEU A 388 -31.07 -24.41 20.06
C LEU A 388 -31.61 -25.07 18.78
N LEU A 389 -32.26 -24.28 17.92
CA LEU A 389 -32.82 -24.75 16.65
C LEU A 389 -31.73 -25.25 15.69
N ASN A 390 -30.66 -24.46 15.51
CA ASN A 390 -29.53 -24.79 14.64
C ASN A 390 -28.83 -26.08 15.07
N GLN A 391 -28.66 -26.31 16.38
CA GLN A 391 -28.04 -27.52 16.89
C GLN A 391 -28.95 -28.75 16.74
N CYS A 392 -30.27 -28.59 16.92
CA CYS A 392 -31.23 -29.64 16.61
C CYS A 392 -31.23 -30.00 15.11
N GLN A 393 -31.08 -29.02 14.22
CA GLN A 393 -31.06 -29.24 12.78
C GLN A 393 -29.80 -29.99 12.32
N LYS A 394 -28.62 -29.64 12.86
CA LYS A 394 -27.39 -30.41 12.61
C LYS A 394 -27.51 -31.86 13.09
N ALA A 395 -28.05 -32.07 14.29
CA ALA A 395 -28.26 -33.42 14.81
C ALA A 395 -29.19 -34.24 13.92
N HIS A 396 -30.26 -33.63 13.41
CA HIS A 396 -31.15 -34.25 12.41
C HIS A 396 -30.41 -34.62 11.12
N ASP A 397 -29.58 -33.71 10.59
CA ASP A 397 -28.85 -33.96 9.34
C ASP A 397 -27.79 -35.06 9.48
N ASP A 398 -27.09 -35.09 10.62
CA ASP A 398 -26.09 -36.13 10.90
C ASP A 398 -26.75 -37.50 11.16
N LEU A 399 -27.91 -37.54 11.84
CA LEU A 399 -28.71 -38.75 11.99
C LEU A 399 -29.24 -39.25 10.63
N ASN A 400 -29.67 -38.35 9.75
CA ASN A 400 -30.10 -38.71 8.39
C ASN A 400 -28.95 -39.33 7.57
N LYS A 401 -27.73 -38.77 7.66
CA LYS A 401 -26.56 -39.38 7.01
C LYS A 401 -26.23 -40.75 7.61
N ALA A 402 -26.30 -40.90 8.92
CA ALA A 402 -26.07 -42.18 9.60
C ALA A 402 -27.10 -43.24 9.15
N VAL A 403 -28.36 -42.87 8.93
CA VAL A 403 -29.38 -43.76 8.37
C VAL A 403 -29.11 -44.12 6.91
N GLN A 404 -28.63 -43.17 6.09
CA GLN A 404 -28.37 -43.39 4.67
C GLN A 404 -27.13 -44.25 4.39
N GLU A 405 -26.04 -44.04 5.13
CA GLU A 405 -24.73 -44.66 4.86
C GLU A 405 -24.29 -45.66 5.93
N GLY A 406 -24.83 -45.57 7.14
CA GLY A 406 -24.38 -46.34 8.32
C GLY A 406 -25.17 -47.62 8.62
N LEU A 407 -26.27 -47.91 7.91
CA LEU A 407 -27.03 -49.15 8.11
C LEU A 407 -26.38 -50.34 7.38
N ASN A 408 -25.27 -50.83 7.92
CA ASN A 408 -24.56 -52.02 7.43
C ASN A 408 -24.39 -53.09 8.53
N ASN A 409 -24.05 -54.32 8.12
CA ASN A 409 -23.90 -55.45 9.05
C ASN A 409 -22.61 -55.40 9.90
N GLU A 410 -21.71 -54.46 9.61
CA GLU A 410 -20.41 -54.29 10.28
C GLU A 410 -20.43 -53.20 11.36
N SER A 411 -21.55 -52.51 11.54
CA SER A 411 -21.70 -51.44 12.53
C SER A 411 -21.77 -51.97 13.96
N ASP A 412 -21.09 -51.27 14.89
CA ASP A 412 -21.08 -51.55 16.32
C ASP A 412 -22.45 -51.27 16.94
N ARG A 413 -23.28 -52.32 17.06
CA ARG A 413 -24.67 -52.21 17.51
C ARG A 413 -24.79 -51.84 18.99
N GLU A 414 -23.85 -52.28 19.82
CA GLU A 414 -23.91 -52.04 21.27
C GLU A 414 -23.47 -50.60 21.60
N GLY A 415 -22.42 -50.11 20.95
CA GLY A 415 -21.99 -48.71 21.06
C GLY A 415 -23.01 -47.71 20.49
N VAL A 416 -23.65 -48.05 19.37
CA VAL A 416 -24.70 -47.20 18.76
C VAL A 416 -25.94 -47.11 19.65
N GLU A 417 -26.40 -48.23 20.24
CA GLU A 417 -27.56 -48.24 21.14
C GLU A 417 -27.34 -47.34 22.37
N ALA A 418 -26.17 -47.45 23.02
CA ALA A 418 -25.82 -46.60 24.16
C ALA A 418 -25.81 -45.10 23.79
N GLN A 419 -25.32 -44.76 22.59
CA GLN A 419 -25.30 -43.37 22.13
C GLN A 419 -26.71 -42.85 21.79
N LEU A 420 -27.60 -43.71 21.30
CA LEU A 420 -29.01 -43.37 21.06
C LEU A 420 -29.76 -43.10 22.36
N GLU A 421 -29.55 -43.91 23.40
CA GLU A 421 -30.14 -43.68 24.72
C GLU A 421 -29.73 -42.30 25.30
N GLU A 422 -28.47 -41.91 25.16
CA GLU A 422 -28.01 -40.58 25.57
C GLU A 422 -28.64 -39.45 24.74
N VAL A 423 -28.81 -39.65 23.43
CA VAL A 423 -29.46 -38.68 22.54
C VAL A 423 -30.93 -38.53 22.92
N GLU A 424 -31.65 -39.62 23.21
CA GLU A 424 -33.04 -39.58 23.68
C GLU A 424 -33.18 -38.84 25.01
N ALA A 425 -32.27 -39.06 25.97
CA ALA A 425 -32.26 -38.33 27.24
C ALA A 425 -32.09 -36.82 27.04
N LYS A 426 -31.21 -36.40 26.11
CA LYS A 426 -31.01 -34.99 25.75
C LYS A 426 -32.24 -34.41 25.03
N ILE A 427 -32.86 -35.14 24.09
CA ILE A 427 -34.10 -34.73 23.43
C ILE A 427 -35.24 -34.55 24.43
N LYS A 428 -35.36 -35.45 25.41
CA LYS A 428 -36.36 -35.35 26.48
C LYS A 428 -36.19 -34.07 27.28
N THR A 429 -34.96 -33.73 27.65
CA THR A 429 -34.63 -32.49 28.36
C THR A 429 -35.03 -31.25 27.56
N ILE A 430 -34.73 -31.23 26.25
CA ILE A 430 -35.12 -30.13 25.34
C ILE A 430 -36.65 -30.02 25.23
N ARG A 431 -37.37 -31.15 25.10
CA ARG A 431 -38.84 -31.15 25.05
C ARG A 431 -39.48 -30.68 26.36
N GLU A 432 -38.89 -30.99 27.50
CA GLU A 432 -39.34 -30.50 28.80
C GLU A 432 -39.15 -28.99 28.93
N PHE A 433 -38.03 -28.45 28.43
CA PHE A 433 -37.80 -27.01 28.34
C PHE A 433 -38.87 -26.33 27.47
N LEU A 434 -39.13 -26.82 26.25
CA LEU A 434 -40.16 -26.27 25.35
C LEU A 434 -41.58 -26.31 25.94
N LYS A 435 -41.90 -27.31 26.77
CA LYS A 435 -43.19 -27.42 27.45
C LYS A 435 -43.35 -26.43 28.62
N ARG A 436 -42.25 -26.02 29.27
CA ARG A 436 -42.27 -25.02 30.35
C ARG A 436 -42.55 -23.62 29.80
N ASP A 437 -42.00 -23.30 28.65
CA ASP A 437 -42.23 -22.01 27.99
C ASP A 437 -43.63 -21.88 27.36
N ALA A 438 -44.31 -22.99 27.04
CA ALA A 438 -45.67 -22.99 26.50
C ALA A 438 -46.79 -22.75 27.55
N ASN A 439 -46.45 -22.73 28.84
CA ASN A 439 -47.38 -22.54 29.97
C ASN A 439 -47.20 -21.18 30.69
N ASN A 440 -46.30 -20.33 30.20
CA ASN A 440 -46.23 -18.88 30.49
C ASN A 440 -46.74 -18.12 29.26
#